data_AF-A0A8S9WNI7-F1
#
_entry.id   AF-A0A8S9WNI7-F1
#
_cell.length_a   1.000
_cell.length_b   1.000
_cell.length_c   1.000
_cell.angle_alpha   90.00
_cell.angle_beta   90.00
_cell.angle_gamma   90.00
#
_symmetry.space_group_name_H-M   'P 1'
#
loop_
_entity.id
_entity.type
_entity.pdbx_description
1 polymer ?
#
loop_
_entity_poly.entity_id
_entity_poly.type
_entity_poly.pdbx_seq_one_letter_code
_entity_poly.pdbx_strand_id
1 'polypeptide(L)'
;MDVHLLTPPSIKRKAAAMSLDDEFNKAAEDVKNLKETPKDADLLELYSLYKQATVGDCDTAKPGMFDFKGKAKWEAWNARKGLGKDDAKKQYVDKVKALVESHGLK
;
A
#
# COMPACT_ATOMS: atom_id res chain seq x y z
N MET A 1 -17.37 14.43 -36.54
CA MET A 1 -18.01 13.96 -35.29
C MET A 1 -16.89 13.94 -34.28
N ASP A 2 -16.60 15.13 -33.78
CA ASP A 2 -15.35 15.47 -33.12
C ASP A 2 -15.63 15.62 -31.64
N VAL A 3 -15.15 14.65 -30.85
CA VAL A 3 -15.04 14.79 -29.41
C VAL A 3 -13.61 14.47 -29.05
N HIS A 4 -12.76 15.49 -29.19
CA HIS A 4 -11.46 15.54 -28.52
C HIS A 4 -11.63 16.34 -27.23
N LEU A 5 -10.78 16.00 -26.24
CA LEU A 5 -10.46 16.71 -24.99
C LEU A 5 -11.19 16.23 -23.72
N LEU A 6 -10.52 15.32 -23.01
CA LEU A 6 -9.83 15.69 -21.75
C LEU A 6 -8.95 14.53 -21.28
N THR A 7 -7.84 14.31 -21.99
CA THR A 7 -6.60 13.88 -21.34
C THR A 7 -6.07 15.07 -20.54
N PRO A 8 -5.88 14.99 -19.21
CA PRO A 8 -5.03 15.94 -18.52
C PRO A 8 -3.56 15.69 -18.92
N PRO A 9 -2.82 16.72 -19.35
CA PRO A 9 -1.38 16.63 -19.61
C PRO A 9 -0.56 16.93 -18.34
N SER A 10 0.63 16.31 -18.28
CA SER A 10 1.79 16.64 -17.42
C SER A 10 1.82 16.16 -15.96
N ILE A 11 2.61 15.10 -15.74
CA ILE A 11 3.65 15.15 -14.70
C ILE A 11 5.00 14.94 -15.39
N LYS A 12 5.66 16.05 -15.75
CA LYS A 12 7.12 16.05 -15.86
C LYS A 12 7.66 16.15 -14.43
N ARG A 13 8.39 15.13 -13.94
CA ARG A 13 9.45 15.29 -12.93
C ARG A 13 10.33 14.04 -12.84
N LYS A 14 11.36 14.06 -13.69
CA LYS A 14 12.75 13.65 -13.45
C LYS A 14 13.01 12.93 -12.10
N ALA A 15 13.37 11.65 -12.16
CA ALA A 15 14.38 11.07 -11.26
C ALA A 15 14.90 9.75 -11.86
N ALA A 16 16.21 9.70 -12.12
CA ALA A 16 16.93 8.44 -12.21
C ALA A 16 17.08 7.92 -10.76
N ALA A 17 16.35 6.88 -10.40
CA ALA A 17 16.49 6.01 -9.22
C ALA A 17 15.29 5.04 -9.24
N MET A 18 15.48 3.76 -8.85
CA MET A 18 14.53 2.62 -8.81
C MET A 18 13.04 2.89 -9.11
N SER A 19 12.41 2.02 -9.92
CA SER A 19 10.97 2.06 -10.21
C SER A 19 10.13 1.97 -8.93
N LEU A 20 8.93 2.54 -8.94
CA LEU A 20 7.99 2.46 -7.80
C LEU A 20 7.69 1.00 -7.41
N ASP A 21 7.63 0.11 -8.39
CA ASP A 21 7.54 -1.34 -8.20
C ASP A 21 8.79 -1.94 -7.54
N ASP A 22 10.00 -1.47 -7.90
CA ASP A 22 11.25 -1.87 -7.24
C ASP A 22 11.27 -1.42 -5.78
N GLU A 23 10.92 -0.16 -5.50
CA GLU A 23 10.83 0.35 -4.13
C GLU A 23 9.80 -0.41 -3.31
N PHE A 24 8.64 -0.72 -3.89
CA PHE A 24 7.60 -1.50 -3.25
C PHE A 24 8.04 -2.94 -2.94
N ASN A 25 8.69 -3.60 -3.90
CA ASN A 25 9.23 -4.95 -3.73
C ASN A 25 10.29 -4.96 -2.63
N LYS A 26 11.23 -4.01 -2.67
CA LYS A 26 12.25 -3.85 -1.63
C LYS A 26 11.63 -3.61 -0.27
N ALA A 27 10.66 -2.70 -0.16
CA ALA A 27 9.93 -2.45 1.07
C ALA A 27 9.21 -3.72 1.57
N ALA A 28 8.65 -4.54 0.68
CA ALA A 28 8.03 -5.81 1.06
C ALA A 28 9.06 -6.83 1.59
N GLU A 29 10.31 -6.79 1.14
CA GLU A 29 11.41 -7.57 1.71
C GLU A 29 11.87 -7.00 3.05
N ASP A 30 12.03 -5.68 3.15
CA ASP A 30 12.45 -4.99 4.36
C ASP A 30 11.49 -5.29 5.53
N VAL A 31 10.17 -5.27 5.30
CA VAL A 31 9.16 -5.65 6.31
C VAL A 31 9.37 -7.08 6.84
N LYS A 32 9.78 -8.03 5.99
CA LYS A 32 10.07 -9.41 6.40
C LYS A 32 11.39 -9.52 7.16
N ASN A 33 12.27 -8.55 6.97
CA ASN A 33 13.58 -8.46 7.59
C ASN A 33 13.65 -7.49 8.77
N LEU A 34 12.51 -6.96 9.22
CA LEU A 34 12.47 -6.19 10.46
C LEU A 34 12.95 -7.05 11.64
N LYS A 35 13.77 -6.46 12.50
CA LYS A 35 14.33 -7.09 13.69
C LYS A 35 13.28 -7.35 14.75
N GLU A 36 12.26 -6.50 14.79
CA GLU A 36 11.13 -6.60 15.70
C GLU A 36 9.83 -6.51 14.91
N THR A 37 8.84 -7.30 15.31
CA THR A 37 7.51 -7.27 14.68
C THR A 37 6.82 -5.94 14.99
N PRO A 38 6.36 -5.19 13.97
CA PRO A 38 5.57 -3.99 14.18
C PRO A 38 4.28 -4.24 14.97
N LYS A 39 3.65 -3.17 15.42
CA LYS A 39 2.33 -3.27 16.08
C LYS A 39 1.29 -3.79 15.08
N ASP A 40 0.26 -4.49 15.60
CA ASP A 40 -0.84 -5.01 14.77
C ASP A 40 -1.48 -3.93 13.88
N ALA A 41 -1.58 -2.69 14.38
CA ALA A 41 -2.09 -1.55 13.62
C ALA A 41 -1.22 -1.24 12.37
N ASP A 42 0.10 -1.26 12.53
CA ASP A 42 1.03 -1.04 11.42
C ASP A 42 0.98 -2.19 10.41
N LEU A 43 0.86 -3.43 10.89
CA LEU A 43 0.68 -4.61 10.04
C LEU A 43 -0.64 -4.56 9.25
N LEU A 44 -1.73 -4.09 9.87
CA LEU A 44 -3.02 -3.89 9.21
C LEU A 44 -2.95 -2.79 8.14
N GLU A 45 -2.25 -1.70 8.44
CA GLU A 45 -2.04 -0.60 7.50
C GLU A 45 -1.21 -1.06 6.29
N LEU A 46 -0.08 -1.72 6.52
CA LEU A 46 0.75 -2.32 5.48
C LEU A 46 -0.06 -3.31 4.63
N TYR A 47 -0.87 -4.17 5.26
CA TYR A 47 -1.74 -5.10 4.55
C TYR A 47 -2.75 -4.37 3.65
N SER A 48 -3.42 -3.34 4.16
CA SER A 48 -4.40 -2.57 3.39
C SER A 48 -3.80 -1.90 2.17
N LEU A 49 -2.62 -1.28 2.33
CA LEU A 49 -1.89 -0.61 1.27
C LEU A 49 -1.36 -1.63 0.24
N TYR A 50 -0.83 -2.76 0.69
CA TYR A 50 -0.39 -3.85 -0.17
C TYR A 50 -1.54 -4.40 -1.02
N LYS A 51 -2.70 -4.64 -0.42
CA LYS A 51 -3.90 -5.11 -1.12
C LYS A 51 -4.41 -4.09 -2.13
N GLN A 52 -4.44 -2.81 -1.77
CA GLN A 52 -4.84 -1.73 -2.68
C GLN A 52 -3.84 -1.54 -3.83
N ALA A 53 -2.54 -1.65 -3.57
CA ALA A 53 -1.48 -1.55 -4.58
C ALA A 53 -1.53 -2.71 -5.60
N THR A 54 -1.84 -3.92 -5.14
CA THR A 54 -1.82 -5.14 -5.97
C THR A 54 -3.17 -5.40 -6.63
N VAL A 55 -4.21 -5.57 -5.82
CA VAL A 55 -5.57 -5.86 -6.27
C VAL A 55 -6.25 -4.58 -6.75
N GLY A 56 -6.20 -3.52 -5.94
CA GLY A 56 -7.02 -2.33 -6.11
C GLY A 56 -8.12 -2.30 -5.05
N ASP A 57 -9.24 -1.67 -5.41
CA ASP A 57 -10.38 -1.49 -4.53
C ASP A 57 -10.91 -2.81 -3.95
N CYS A 58 -11.31 -2.76 -2.68
CA CYS A 58 -11.94 -3.90 -2.03
C CYS A 58 -13.29 -4.23 -2.68
N ASP A 59 -13.36 -5.40 -3.30
CA ASP A 59 -14.55 -5.99 -3.94
C ASP A 59 -15.09 -7.21 -3.17
N THR A 60 -14.40 -7.63 -2.13
CA THR A 60 -14.78 -8.78 -1.30
C THR A 60 -15.89 -8.45 -0.31
N ALA A 61 -16.73 -9.44 0.02
CA ALA A 61 -17.76 -9.29 1.04
C ALA A 61 -17.15 -9.15 2.44
N LYS A 62 -17.83 -8.38 3.31
CA LYS A 62 -17.39 -8.19 4.70
C LYS A 62 -17.38 -9.53 5.45
N PRO A 63 -16.26 -9.90 6.11
CA PRO A 63 -16.18 -11.11 6.92
C PRO A 63 -17.24 -11.15 8.02
N GLY A 64 -17.63 -12.37 8.41
CA GLY A 64 -18.65 -12.58 9.45
C GLY A 64 -18.25 -12.00 10.81
N MET A 65 -19.25 -11.68 11.65
CA MET A 65 -19.08 -10.99 12.94
C MET A 65 -18.07 -11.64 13.89
N PHE A 66 -17.89 -12.96 13.78
CA PHE A 66 -16.99 -13.75 14.63
C PHE A 66 -15.53 -13.78 14.15
N ASP A 67 -15.23 -13.31 12.94
CA ASP A 67 -13.86 -13.19 12.43
C ASP A 67 -13.34 -11.76 12.64
N PHE A 68 -12.94 -11.46 13.88
CA PHE A 68 -12.46 -10.13 14.25
C PHE A 68 -11.19 -9.72 13.49
N LYS A 69 -10.27 -10.67 13.23
CA LYS A 69 -9.02 -10.40 12.50
C LYS A 69 -9.27 -10.18 11.02
N GLY A 70 -10.09 -11.02 10.39
CA GLY A 70 -10.50 -10.85 9.00
C GLY A 70 -11.27 -9.56 8.80
N LYS A 71 -12.21 -9.24 9.72
CA LYS A 71 -12.96 -7.99 9.71
C LYS A 71 -12.03 -6.77 9.78
N ALA A 72 -11.04 -6.76 10.69
CA ALA A 72 -10.09 -5.65 10.79
C ALA A 72 -9.26 -5.46 9.50
N LYS A 73 -8.77 -6.55 8.91
CA LYS A 73 -8.06 -6.52 7.61
C LYS A 73 -8.94 -6.00 6.49
N TRP A 74 -10.18 -6.46 6.42
CA TRP A 74 -11.16 -6.03 5.43
C TRP A 74 -11.51 -4.56 5.62
N GLU A 75 -11.75 -4.11 6.86
CA GLU A 75 -12.06 -2.71 7.16
C GLU A 75 -10.88 -1.79 6.81
N ALA A 76 -9.65 -2.19 7.12
CA ALA A 76 -8.45 -1.44 6.75
C ALA A 76 -8.31 -1.33 5.22
N TRP A 77 -8.50 -2.43 4.47
CA TRP A 77 -8.43 -2.41 3.01
C TRP A 77 -9.58 -1.61 2.39
N ASN A 78 -10.81 -1.83 2.83
CA ASN A 78 -11.99 -1.11 2.35
C ASN A 78 -11.93 0.39 2.66
N ALA A 79 -11.28 0.80 3.76
CA ALA A 79 -11.05 2.21 4.07
C ALA A 79 -10.11 2.92 3.07
N ARG A 80 -9.31 2.17 2.30
CA ARG A 80 -8.42 2.69 1.25
C ARG A 80 -9.06 2.67 -0.14
N LYS A 81 -10.35 2.35 -0.25
CA LYS A 81 -11.08 2.33 -1.52
C LYS A 81 -11.03 3.71 -2.20
N GLY A 82 -10.77 3.73 -3.51
CA GLY A 82 -10.55 4.93 -4.30
C GLY A 82 -9.10 5.42 -4.33
N LEU A 83 -8.20 4.81 -3.55
CA LEU A 83 -6.77 5.11 -3.60
C LEU A 83 -6.14 4.45 -4.84
N GLY A 84 -5.47 5.24 -5.68
CA GLY A 84 -4.78 4.71 -6.86
C GLY A 84 -3.65 3.75 -6.50
N LYS A 85 -3.37 2.76 -7.36
CA LYS A 85 -2.35 1.73 -7.11
C LYS A 85 -0.96 2.33 -6.84
N ASP A 86 -0.56 3.32 -7.62
CA ASP A 86 0.73 3.99 -7.44
C ASP A 86 0.81 4.77 -6.12
N ASP A 87 -0.29 5.37 -5.69
CA ASP A 87 -0.34 6.08 -4.41
C ASP A 87 -0.28 5.11 -3.23
N ALA A 88 -1.00 3.99 -3.33
CA ALA A 88 -0.93 2.90 -2.35
C ALA A 88 0.49 2.34 -2.21
N LYS A 89 1.21 2.15 -3.34
CA LYS A 89 2.62 1.73 -3.31
C LYS A 89 3.52 2.76 -2.63
N LYS A 90 3.36 4.06 -2.93
CA LYS A 90 4.14 5.13 -2.27
C LYS A 90 3.92 5.13 -0.76
N GLN A 91 2.66 5.15 -0.33
CA GLN A 91 2.32 5.11 1.10
C GLN A 91 2.85 3.84 1.77
N TYR A 92 2.83 2.70 1.08
CA TYR A 92 3.41 1.46 1.59
C TYR A 92 4.91 1.63 1.81
N VAL A 93 5.65 2.11 0.81
CA VAL A 93 7.10 2.34 0.89
C VAL A 93 7.45 3.30 2.02
N ASP A 94 6.72 4.41 2.16
CA ASP A 94 6.95 5.39 3.23
C ASP A 94 6.70 4.80 4.61
N LYS A 95 5.63 4.02 4.77
CA LYS A 95 5.32 3.33 6.02
C LYS A 95 6.41 2.32 6.39
N VAL A 96 6.89 1.55 5.43
CA VAL A 96 7.98 0.59 5.66
C VAL A 96 9.27 1.30 6.03
N LYS A 97 9.65 2.38 5.33
CA LYS A 97 10.85 3.17 5.66
C LYS A 97 10.79 3.63 7.13
N ALA A 98 9.66 4.18 7.57
CA ALA A 98 9.48 4.58 8.96
C ALA A 98 9.59 3.42 9.97
N LEU A 99 9.08 2.22 9.61
CA LEU A 99 9.21 1.03 10.44
C LEU A 99 10.65 0.50 10.49
N VAL A 100 11.36 0.52 9.37
CA VAL A 100 12.78 0.18 9.29
C VAL A 100 13.61 1.12 10.16
N GLU A 101 13.34 2.42 10.10
CA GLU A 101 14.00 3.41 10.96
C GLU A 101 13.69 3.19 12.45
N SER A 102 12.48 2.75 12.77
CA SER A 102 12.04 2.55 14.17
C SER A 102 12.50 1.23 14.79
N HIS A 103 12.41 0.12 14.04
CA HIS A 103 12.67 -1.23 14.56
C HIS A 103 14.03 -1.79 14.11
N GLY A 104 14.61 -1.25 13.04
CA GLY A 104 15.84 -1.76 12.42
C GLY A 104 15.60 -3.03 11.59
N LEU A 105 16.52 -3.27 10.65
CA LEU A 105 16.61 -4.53 9.90
C LEU A 105 17.53 -5.51 10.63
N LYS A 106 17.23 -6.80 10.51
CA LYS A 106 18.01 -7.90 11.09
C LYS A 106 19.22 -8.29 10.24
#